data_AF-A0A962D493-F1
#
_entry.id   AF-A0A962D493-F1
#
_cell.length_a   1.000
_cell.length_b   1.000
_cell.length_c   1.000
_cell.angle_alpha   90.00
_cell.angle_beta   90.00
_cell.angle_gamma   90.00
#
_symmetry.space_group_name_H-M   'P 1'
#
loop_
_entity.id
_entity.type
_entity.pdbx_description
1 polymer ?
#
loop_
_entity_poly.entity_id
_entity_poly.type
_entity_poly.pdbx_seq_one_letter_code
_entity_poly.pdbx_strand_id
1 'polypeptide(L)'
;AAETLRLRLVGLRPQASELAQQPVEPPPETPVNTASSDEAAAQRREEARTALAAARRAERELRWYGDDGALRLYANAGALDEDLDGVRDGLARLIDRILIDAREALQRRRDAAPAQAAVAALASLPAAATAHAELQRLLTLAERRSAGADRVQRIAGALSQADRTLRKSRPTQDELLQLGEQLAQAQQLDPGDTRMRDAVDRLVAILLLRAGEQIDRDDRNAAEALLTAARQLAPNSAQLRELQVRIDTPAGQGP
;
A
#
# COMPACT_ATOMS: atom_id res chain seq x y z
N ALA A 1 21.14 22.76 44.89
CA ALA A 1 20.73 23.91 44.07
C ALA A 1 19.23 24.11 44.33
N ALA A 2 18.88 24.73 45.45
CA ALA A 2 18.78 26.19 45.63
C ALA A 2 17.59 26.72 44.78
N GLU A 3 16.36 26.80 45.30
CA GLU A 3 15.84 27.72 46.33
C GLU A 3 15.40 29.07 45.72
N THR A 4 14.23 29.55 46.19
CA THR A 4 13.74 30.96 46.17
C THR A 4 13.33 31.53 44.79
N LEU A 5 12.08 31.99 44.61
CA LEU A 5 11.58 33.21 45.25
C LEU A 5 10.06 33.18 45.51
N ARG A 6 9.75 33.34 46.80
CA ARG A 6 8.49 33.77 47.39
C ARG A 6 8.61 35.26 47.76
N LEU A 7 7.45 35.88 48.03
CA LEU A 7 7.19 37.20 48.67
C LEU A 7 7.13 38.35 47.66
N ARG A 8 6.22 39.32 47.74
CA ARG A 8 5.41 39.89 48.84
C ARG A 8 4.39 40.82 48.16
N LEU A 9 3.13 40.94 48.54
CA LEU A 9 2.71 41.91 49.54
C LEU A 9 1.22 41.73 49.87
N VAL A 10 0.97 41.56 51.16
CA VAL A 10 -0.32 41.67 51.83
C VAL A 10 -0.49 43.12 52.28
N GLY A 11 -1.74 43.60 52.21
CA GLY A 11 -2.25 44.59 53.16
C GLY A 11 -2.64 45.92 52.53
N LEU A 12 -3.96 46.18 52.49
CA LEU A 12 -4.62 47.35 53.09
C LEU A 12 -6.13 47.32 52.76
N ARG A 13 -6.94 47.00 53.78
CA ARG A 13 -8.35 47.43 53.93
C ARG A 13 -8.34 48.60 54.95
N PRO A 14 -9.45 49.31 55.21
CA PRO A 14 -10.48 49.85 54.32
C PRO A 14 -10.69 51.36 54.60
N GLN A 15 -11.26 52.14 53.67
CA GLN A 15 -11.95 53.38 54.03
C GLN A 15 -13.23 53.54 53.22
N ALA A 16 -14.33 53.64 53.96
CA ALA A 16 -15.63 54.05 53.48
C ALA A 16 -15.67 55.58 53.35
N SER A 17 -16.30 56.07 52.29
CA SER A 17 -17.01 57.35 52.17
C SER A 17 -17.69 57.30 50.81
N GLU A 18 -18.99 56.99 50.76
CA GLU A 18 -20.02 58.03 50.61
C GLU A 18 -19.68 59.03 49.50
N LEU A 19 -19.96 58.66 48.26
CA LEU A 19 -20.27 59.62 47.20
C LEU A 19 -21.36 59.06 46.31
N ALA A 20 -22.51 59.74 46.38
CA ALA A 20 -23.50 59.95 45.34
C ALA A 20 -24.10 58.71 44.64
N GLN A 21 -25.35 58.45 45.00
CA GLN A 21 -26.37 57.92 44.10
C GLN A 21 -26.39 58.74 42.80
N GLN A 22 -25.77 58.21 41.74
CA GLN A 22 -26.13 58.55 40.37
C GLN A 22 -26.96 57.38 39.83
N PRO A 23 -28.13 57.64 39.23
CA PRO A 23 -28.87 56.60 38.53
C PRO A 23 -28.01 56.16 37.34
N VAL A 24 -27.46 54.95 37.42
CA VAL A 24 -26.86 54.28 36.27
C VAL A 24 -28.01 53.91 35.36
N GLU A 25 -28.24 54.72 34.32
CA GLU A 25 -29.09 54.30 33.20
C GLU A 25 -28.54 52.97 32.67
N PRO A 26 -29.39 51.95 32.46
CA PRO A 26 -28.95 50.74 31.79
C PRO A 26 -28.38 51.13 30.42
N PRO A 27 -27.23 50.59 30.00
CA PRO A 27 -26.72 50.85 28.66
C PRO A 27 -27.81 50.49 27.65
N PRO A 28 -28.02 51.32 26.61
CA PRO A 28 -29.02 51.03 25.59
C PRO A 28 -28.73 49.63 25.03
N GLU A 29 -29.73 48.74 25.13
CA GLU A 29 -29.72 47.46 24.45
C GLU A 29 -29.47 47.76 22.98
N THR A 30 -28.26 47.44 22.51
CA THR A 30 -27.96 47.50 21.09
C THR A 30 -28.86 46.44 20.46
N PRO A 31 -29.76 46.80 19.53
CA PRO A 31 -30.60 45.80 18.89
C PRO A 31 -29.67 44.78 18.24
N VAL A 32 -29.76 43.54 18.71
CA VAL A 32 -29.07 42.40 18.09
C VAL A 32 -29.53 42.39 16.64
N ASN A 33 -28.61 42.64 15.72
CA ASN A 33 -28.90 42.76 14.29
C ASN A 33 -29.21 41.38 13.71
N THR A 34 -30.40 40.86 14.00
CA THR A 34 -30.89 39.55 13.55
C THR A 34 -31.18 39.54 12.05
N ALA A 35 -31.50 40.69 11.45
CA ALA A 35 -31.74 40.82 10.01
C ALA A 35 -30.54 40.36 9.16
N SER A 36 -29.31 40.69 9.60
CA SER A 36 -28.09 40.24 8.91
C SER A 36 -27.85 38.74 9.01
N SER A 37 -28.38 38.07 10.05
CA SER A 37 -28.25 36.61 10.23
C SER A 37 -29.24 35.85 9.35
N ASP A 38 -30.46 36.36 9.21
CA ASP A 38 -31.51 35.74 8.39
C ASP A 38 -31.20 35.86 6.89
N GLU A 39 -30.68 37.01 6.45
CA GLU A 39 -30.20 37.21 5.07
C GLU A 39 -29.01 36.28 4.76
N ALA A 40 -28.05 36.14 5.68
CA ALA A 40 -26.92 35.23 5.50
C ALA A 40 -27.34 33.74 5.50
N ALA A 41 -28.40 33.37 6.24
CA ALA A 41 -28.97 32.02 6.20
C ALA A 41 -29.70 31.76 4.88
N ALA A 42 -30.49 32.73 4.39
CA ALA A 42 -31.17 32.64 3.11
C ALA A 42 -30.19 32.52 1.94
N GLN A 43 -29.11 33.30 1.96
CA GLN A 43 -28.06 33.23 0.94
C GLN A 43 -27.36 31.86 0.93
N ARG A 44 -26.94 31.34 2.10
CA ARG A 44 -26.33 30.00 2.20
C ARG A 44 -27.24 28.90 1.66
N ARG A 45 -28.54 28.99 1.95
CA ARG A 45 -29.53 28.02 1.44
C ARG A 45 -29.67 28.08 -0.08
N GLU A 46 -29.60 29.26 -0.67
CA GLU A 46 -29.65 29.41 -2.13
C GLU A 46 -28.37 28.90 -2.81
N GLU A 47 -27.20 29.15 -2.20
CA GLU A 47 -25.92 28.57 -2.62
C GLU A 47 -25.96 27.03 -2.54
N ALA A 48 -26.52 26.47 -1.46
CA ALA A 48 -26.70 25.03 -1.28
C ALA A 48 -27.59 24.42 -2.38
N ARG A 49 -28.71 25.08 -2.73
CA ARG A 49 -29.59 24.65 -3.83
C ARG A 49 -28.88 24.66 -5.17
N THR A 50 -28.08 25.69 -5.43
CA THR A 50 -27.27 25.79 -6.65
C THR A 50 -26.25 24.66 -6.73
N ALA A 51 -25.55 24.37 -5.63
CA ALA A 51 -24.62 23.25 -5.54
C ALA A 51 -25.32 21.88 -5.74
N LEU A 52 -26.52 21.68 -5.16
CA LEU A 52 -27.32 20.47 -5.36
C LEU A 52 -27.78 20.30 -6.80
N ALA A 53 -28.19 21.38 -7.47
CA ALA A 53 -28.56 21.35 -8.89
C ALA A 53 -27.36 20.97 -9.77
N ALA A 54 -26.18 21.53 -9.48
CA ALA A 54 -24.93 21.17 -10.14
C ALA A 54 -24.55 19.70 -9.88
N ALA A 55 -24.71 19.20 -8.65
CA ALA A 55 -24.43 17.82 -8.28
C ALA A 55 -25.28 16.83 -9.10
N ARG A 56 -26.60 17.07 -9.19
CA ARG A 56 -27.53 16.26 -9.99
C ARG A 56 -27.20 16.28 -11.48
N ARG A 57 -26.69 17.42 -11.98
CA ARG A 57 -26.23 17.52 -13.37
C ARG A 57 -24.97 16.69 -13.60
N ALA A 58 -23.97 16.83 -12.73
CA ALA A 58 -22.74 16.04 -12.79
C ALA A 58 -23.02 14.52 -12.71
N GLU A 59 -23.97 14.12 -11.86
CA GLU A 59 -24.45 12.72 -11.76
C GLU A 59 -25.04 12.20 -13.08
N ARG A 60 -25.92 12.97 -13.74
CA ARG A 60 -26.46 12.59 -15.07
C ARG A 60 -25.40 12.53 -16.15
N GLU A 61 -24.36 13.33 -16.04
CA GLU A 61 -23.20 13.34 -16.92
C GLU A 61 -22.15 12.26 -16.55
N LEU A 62 -22.44 11.42 -15.54
CA LEU A 62 -21.55 10.37 -15.02
C LEU A 62 -20.20 10.91 -14.51
N ARG A 63 -20.15 12.19 -14.14
CA ARG A 63 -18.99 12.84 -13.52
C ARG A 63 -19.01 12.60 -12.01
N TRP A 64 -18.61 11.39 -11.61
CA TRP A 64 -18.68 10.96 -10.20
C TRP A 64 -17.66 11.66 -9.30
N TYR A 65 -16.44 11.84 -9.80
CA TYR A 65 -15.28 12.36 -9.07
C TYR A 65 -14.72 13.65 -9.71
N GLY A 66 -13.74 14.26 -9.03
CA GLY A 66 -13.10 15.50 -9.45
C GLY A 66 -13.63 16.74 -8.73
N ASP A 67 -13.04 17.89 -9.01
CA ASP A 67 -13.41 19.17 -8.36
C ASP A 67 -14.88 19.54 -8.62
N ASP A 68 -15.37 19.26 -9.84
CA ASP A 68 -16.77 19.46 -10.26
C ASP A 68 -17.57 18.13 -10.29
N GLY A 69 -17.08 17.11 -9.59
CA GLY A 69 -17.73 15.81 -9.52
C GLY A 69 -18.98 15.84 -8.63
N ALA A 70 -19.96 15.00 -8.96
CA ALA A 70 -21.22 14.89 -8.23
C ALA A 70 -20.98 14.69 -6.72
N LEU A 71 -19.99 13.88 -6.34
CA LEU A 71 -19.71 13.57 -4.94
C LEU A 71 -19.30 14.81 -4.14
N ARG A 72 -18.39 15.62 -4.68
CA ARG A 72 -17.93 16.85 -4.04
C ARG A 72 -19.02 17.92 -4.02
N LEU A 73 -19.84 18.00 -5.08
CA LEU A 73 -20.95 18.95 -5.16
C LEU A 73 -22.07 18.61 -4.16
N TYR A 74 -22.42 17.33 -3.97
CA TYR A 74 -23.35 16.90 -2.92
C TYR A 74 -22.79 17.19 -1.52
N ALA A 75 -21.51 16.89 -1.28
CA ALA A 75 -20.86 17.19 0.00
C ALA A 75 -20.84 18.70 0.31
N ASN A 76 -20.56 19.54 -0.70
CA ASN A 76 -20.59 20.99 -0.56
C ASN A 76 -22.00 21.51 -0.26
N ALA A 77 -23.03 20.98 -0.95
CA ALA A 77 -24.42 21.35 -0.68
C ALA A 77 -24.81 21.05 0.77
N GLY A 78 -24.41 19.89 1.31
CA GLY A 78 -24.68 19.52 2.71
C GLY A 78 -23.87 20.30 3.74
N ALA A 79 -22.67 20.76 3.38
CA ALA A 79 -21.88 21.66 4.23
C ALA A 79 -22.48 23.07 4.33
N LEU A 80 -23.18 23.51 3.28
CA LEU A 80 -23.88 24.80 3.24
C LEU A 80 -25.25 24.73 3.95
N ASP A 81 -26.02 23.66 3.72
CA ASP A 81 -27.32 23.40 4.35
C ASP A 81 -27.56 21.89 4.51
N GLU A 82 -27.44 21.39 5.74
CA GLU A 82 -27.57 19.96 6.06
C GLU A 82 -29.02 19.46 5.95
N ASP A 83 -29.99 20.36 6.12
CA ASP A 83 -31.42 20.06 6.09
C ASP A 83 -32.01 20.19 4.67
N LEU A 84 -31.16 20.46 3.66
CA LEU A 84 -31.61 20.55 2.28
C LEU A 84 -32.05 19.17 1.75
N ASP A 85 -33.33 19.08 1.42
CA ASP A 85 -33.98 17.85 0.95
C ASP A 85 -33.21 17.16 -0.19
N GLY A 86 -32.92 15.87 0.02
CA GLY A 86 -32.30 15.01 -0.97
C GLY A 86 -30.78 15.12 -1.09
N VAL A 87 -30.10 15.99 -0.32
CA VAL A 87 -28.63 15.99 -0.24
C VAL A 87 -28.12 14.69 0.39
N ARG A 88 -28.63 14.34 1.57
CA ARG A 88 -28.22 13.11 2.29
C ARG A 88 -28.48 11.86 1.46
N ASP A 89 -29.69 11.72 0.89
CA ASP A 89 -30.04 10.57 0.07
C ASP A 89 -29.26 10.52 -1.24
N GLY A 90 -28.98 11.68 -1.86
CA GLY A 90 -28.17 11.76 -3.07
C GLY A 90 -26.73 11.32 -2.82
N LEU A 91 -26.14 11.81 -1.72
CA LEU A 91 -24.80 11.42 -1.31
C LEU A 91 -24.72 9.92 -0.98
N ALA A 92 -25.69 9.38 -0.23
CA ALA A 92 -25.76 7.96 0.11
C ALA A 92 -25.84 7.07 -1.15
N ARG A 93 -26.76 7.38 -2.08
CA ARG A 93 -26.87 6.64 -3.35
C ARG A 93 -25.59 6.68 -4.18
N LEU A 94 -24.93 7.83 -4.21
CA LEU A 94 -23.70 7.98 -4.97
C LEU A 94 -22.54 7.18 -4.35
N ILE A 95 -22.42 7.19 -3.02
CA ILE A 95 -21.45 6.36 -2.30
C ILE A 95 -21.70 4.87 -2.57
N ASP A 96 -22.95 4.42 -2.51
CA ASP A 96 -23.31 3.03 -2.83
C ASP A 96 -22.97 2.66 -4.27
N ARG A 97 -23.23 3.56 -5.22
CA ARG A 97 -22.88 3.35 -6.63
C ARG A 97 -21.38 3.21 -6.82
N ILE A 98 -20.61 4.12 -6.23
CA ILE A 98 -19.14 4.10 -6.25
C ILE A 98 -18.61 2.77 -5.68
N LEU A 99 -19.16 2.32 -4.55
CA LEU A 99 -18.81 1.04 -3.94
C LEU A 99 -19.07 -0.14 -4.88
N ILE A 100 -20.24 -0.18 -5.53
CA ILE A 100 -20.60 -1.24 -6.47
C ILE A 100 -19.63 -1.26 -7.65
N ASP A 101 -19.39 -0.11 -8.28
CA ASP A 101 -18.52 -0.01 -9.46
C ASP A 101 -17.05 -0.38 -9.12
N ALA A 102 -16.57 0.02 -7.93
CA ALA A 102 -15.24 -0.33 -7.45
C ALA A 102 -15.12 -1.82 -7.10
N ARG A 103 -16.11 -2.42 -6.42
CA ARG A 103 -16.16 -3.87 -6.16
C ARG A 103 -16.15 -4.66 -7.47
N GLU A 104 -16.93 -4.23 -8.45
CA GLU A 104 -16.99 -4.88 -9.77
C GLU A 104 -15.64 -4.80 -10.50
N ALA A 105 -14.99 -3.62 -10.48
CA ALA A 105 -13.67 -3.44 -11.06
C ALA A 105 -12.63 -4.40 -10.45
N LEU A 106 -12.59 -4.50 -9.11
CA LEU A 106 -11.66 -5.38 -8.41
C LEU A 106 -11.94 -6.86 -8.67
N GLN A 107 -13.20 -7.28 -8.67
CA GLN A 107 -13.56 -8.70 -8.75
C GLN A 107 -13.57 -9.25 -10.17
N ARG A 108 -14.16 -8.51 -11.12
CA ARG A 108 -14.34 -9.01 -12.50
C ARG A 108 -13.18 -8.63 -13.41
N ARG A 109 -12.74 -7.37 -13.33
CA ARG A 109 -11.71 -6.83 -14.23
C ARG A 109 -10.30 -6.96 -13.67
N ARG A 110 -10.17 -7.24 -12.37
CA ARG A 110 -8.89 -7.18 -11.64
C ARG A 110 -8.20 -5.82 -11.80
N ASP A 111 -9.01 -4.77 -11.92
CA ASP A 111 -8.55 -3.40 -12.09
C ASP A 111 -8.70 -2.65 -10.77
N ALA A 112 -7.55 -2.22 -10.23
CA ALA A 112 -7.48 -1.49 -8.96
C ALA A 112 -7.69 0.02 -9.14
N ALA A 113 -7.53 0.57 -10.35
CA ALA A 113 -7.55 2.02 -10.56
C ALA A 113 -8.90 2.66 -10.18
N PRO A 114 -10.07 2.10 -10.54
CA PRO A 114 -11.36 2.65 -10.13
C PRO A 114 -11.55 2.65 -8.61
N ALA A 115 -11.08 1.60 -7.92
CA ALA A 115 -11.17 1.49 -6.47
C ALA A 115 -10.21 2.46 -5.76
N GLN A 116 -9.00 2.68 -6.29
CA GLN A 116 -8.07 3.68 -5.78
C GLN A 116 -8.62 5.11 -5.92
N ALA A 117 -9.21 5.42 -7.09
CA ALA A 117 -9.87 6.70 -7.32
C ALA A 117 -11.05 6.92 -6.36
N ALA A 118 -11.86 5.87 -6.13
CA ALA A 118 -12.95 5.90 -5.16
C ALA A 118 -12.45 6.15 -3.73
N VAL A 119 -11.38 5.48 -3.29
CA VAL A 119 -10.78 5.72 -1.97
C VAL A 119 -10.33 7.17 -1.82
N ALA A 120 -9.61 7.71 -2.81
CA ALA A 120 -9.15 9.10 -2.78
C ALA A 120 -10.32 10.09 -2.69
N ALA A 121 -11.40 9.84 -3.42
CA ALA A 121 -12.58 10.71 -3.43
C ALA A 121 -13.41 10.65 -2.13
N LEU A 122 -13.43 9.50 -1.45
CA LEU A 122 -14.21 9.29 -0.23
C LEU A 122 -13.44 9.68 1.05
N ALA A 123 -12.11 9.84 0.98
CA ALA A 123 -11.25 10.05 2.14
C ALA A 123 -11.60 11.28 2.99
N SER A 124 -12.14 12.34 2.38
CA SER A 124 -12.49 13.59 3.06
C SER A 124 -13.96 13.69 3.50
N LEU A 125 -14.76 12.65 3.27
CA LEU A 125 -16.21 12.68 3.48
C LEU A 125 -16.60 11.87 4.73
N PRO A 126 -17.03 12.52 5.82
CA PRO A 126 -17.43 11.81 7.04
C PRO A 126 -18.56 10.80 6.79
N ALA A 127 -19.54 11.16 5.96
CA ALA A 127 -20.65 10.29 5.57
C ALA A 127 -20.20 9.03 4.80
N ALA A 128 -18.98 9.02 4.26
CA ALA A 128 -18.41 7.90 3.51
C ALA A 128 -17.41 7.06 4.32
N ALA A 129 -17.22 7.31 5.62
CA ALA A 129 -16.18 6.65 6.42
C ALA A 129 -16.24 5.11 6.35
N THR A 130 -17.44 4.53 6.44
CA THR A 130 -17.63 3.08 6.32
C THR A 130 -17.30 2.55 4.92
N ALA A 131 -17.75 3.25 3.88
CA ALA A 131 -17.47 2.90 2.49
C ALA A 131 -15.97 2.97 2.17
N HIS A 132 -15.31 4.03 2.64
CA HIS A 132 -13.88 4.22 2.51
C HIS A 132 -13.09 3.09 3.18
N ALA A 133 -13.42 2.74 4.44
CA ALA A 133 -12.77 1.65 5.16
C ALA A 133 -12.95 0.29 4.45
N GLU A 134 -14.14 0.04 3.89
CA GLU A 134 -14.39 -1.17 3.13
C GLU A 134 -13.56 -1.25 1.85
N LEU A 135 -13.50 -0.17 1.06
CA LEU A 135 -12.71 -0.16 -0.18
C LEU A 135 -11.23 -0.34 0.09
N GLN A 136 -10.69 0.27 1.15
CA GLN A 136 -9.31 0.04 1.56
C GLN A 136 -9.06 -1.45 1.87
N ARG A 137 -9.96 -2.09 2.62
CA ARG A 137 -9.87 -3.53 2.90
C ARG A 137 -9.90 -4.36 1.62
N LEU A 138 -10.78 -4.04 0.67
CA LEU A 138 -10.91 -4.76 -0.59
C LEU A 138 -9.67 -4.60 -1.48
N LEU A 139 -9.10 -3.40 -1.55
CA LEU A 139 -7.85 -3.13 -2.25
C LEU A 139 -6.70 -3.96 -1.67
N THR A 140 -6.53 -3.94 -0.35
CA THR A 140 -5.49 -4.75 0.31
C THR A 140 -5.66 -6.25 0.02
N LEU A 141 -6.90 -6.75 0.00
CA LEU A 141 -7.17 -8.15 -0.36
C LEU A 141 -6.83 -8.45 -1.83
N ALA A 142 -7.15 -7.53 -2.74
CA ALA A 142 -6.83 -7.66 -4.15
C ALA A 142 -5.31 -7.67 -4.39
N GLU A 143 -4.56 -6.77 -3.74
CA GLU A 143 -3.10 -6.70 -3.81
C GLU A 143 -2.42 -7.96 -3.26
N ARG A 144 -2.92 -8.49 -2.13
CA ARG A 144 -2.41 -9.77 -1.59
C ARG A 144 -2.65 -10.92 -2.56
N ARG A 145 -3.82 -10.95 -3.22
CA ARG A 145 -4.15 -11.98 -4.20
C ARG A 145 -3.28 -11.87 -5.45
N SER A 146 -3.03 -10.66 -5.97
CA SER A 146 -2.15 -10.47 -7.13
C SER A 146 -0.71 -10.85 -6.80
N ALA A 147 -0.18 -10.40 -5.65
CA ALA A 147 1.15 -10.80 -5.19
C ALA A 147 1.29 -12.32 -5.03
N GLY A 148 0.25 -12.99 -4.53
CA GLY A 148 0.20 -14.45 -4.45
C GLY A 148 0.20 -15.12 -5.84
N ALA A 149 -0.57 -14.59 -6.79
CA ALA A 149 -0.61 -15.11 -8.16
C ALA A 149 0.74 -14.93 -8.88
N ASP A 150 1.37 -13.76 -8.75
CA ASP A 150 2.69 -13.47 -9.31
C ASP A 150 3.74 -14.40 -8.73
N ARG A 151 3.70 -14.66 -7.42
CA ARG A 151 4.58 -15.62 -6.75
C ARG A 151 4.43 -17.02 -7.36
N VAL A 152 3.18 -17.51 -7.48
CA VAL A 152 2.91 -18.83 -8.07
C VAL A 152 3.41 -18.90 -9.51
N GLN A 153 3.18 -17.85 -10.31
CA GLN A 153 3.62 -17.80 -11.70
C GLN A 153 5.14 -17.81 -11.84
N ARG A 154 5.88 -17.08 -10.99
CA ARG A 154 7.35 -17.09 -10.99
C ARG A 154 7.91 -18.47 -10.64
N ILE A 155 7.35 -19.12 -9.62
CA ILE A 155 7.74 -20.49 -9.23
C ILE A 155 7.47 -21.46 -10.39
N ALA A 156 6.27 -21.42 -10.97
CA ALA A 156 5.91 -22.29 -12.10
C ALA A 156 6.80 -22.05 -13.33
N GLY A 157 7.14 -20.79 -13.61
CA GLY A 157 8.05 -20.40 -14.68
C GLY A 157 9.47 -20.95 -14.47
N ALA A 158 10.02 -20.80 -13.26
CA ALA A 158 11.33 -21.32 -12.89
C ALA A 158 11.38 -22.85 -13.01
N LEU A 159 10.37 -23.56 -12.50
CA LEU A 159 10.27 -25.02 -12.63
C LEU A 159 10.17 -25.47 -14.08
N SER A 160 9.38 -24.78 -14.90
CA SER A 160 9.24 -25.08 -16.33
C SER A 160 10.54 -24.83 -17.11
N GLN A 161 11.32 -23.83 -16.71
CA GLN A 161 12.65 -23.58 -17.27
C GLN A 161 13.65 -24.65 -16.83
N ALA A 162 13.60 -25.06 -15.56
CA ALA A 162 14.41 -26.15 -15.03
C ALA A 162 14.15 -27.45 -15.80
N ASP A 163 12.89 -27.86 -15.93
CA ASP A 163 12.54 -29.08 -16.67
C ASP A 163 13.06 -29.05 -18.11
N ARG A 164 12.96 -27.90 -18.79
CA ARG A 164 13.46 -27.76 -20.17
C ARG A 164 14.98 -27.85 -20.25
N THR A 165 15.70 -27.11 -19.40
CA THR A 165 17.17 -27.09 -19.40
C THR A 165 17.76 -28.42 -18.98
N LEU A 166 17.21 -29.05 -17.92
CA LEU A 166 17.71 -30.31 -17.37
C LEU A 166 17.36 -31.53 -18.26
N ARG A 167 16.36 -31.43 -19.14
CA ARG A 167 16.08 -32.45 -20.16
C ARG A 167 17.00 -32.37 -21.37
N LYS A 168 17.73 -31.27 -21.58
CA LYS A 168 18.72 -31.20 -22.65
C LYS A 168 19.80 -32.23 -22.37
N SER A 169 20.22 -32.95 -23.41
CA SER A 169 21.32 -33.93 -23.29
C SER A 169 22.63 -33.28 -22.84
N ARG A 170 22.86 -32.03 -23.23
CA ARG A 170 24.06 -31.26 -22.88
C ARG A 170 23.74 -29.75 -22.77
N PRO A 171 23.17 -29.27 -21.64
CA PRO A 171 22.97 -27.83 -21.41
C PRO A 171 24.32 -27.09 -21.45
N THR A 172 24.36 -25.79 -21.70
CA THR A 172 25.64 -25.04 -21.60
C THR A 172 25.97 -24.71 -20.14
N GLN A 173 27.20 -24.28 -19.85
CA GLN A 173 27.55 -23.81 -18.51
C GLN A 173 26.71 -22.58 -18.12
N ASP A 174 26.59 -21.60 -19.02
CA ASP A 174 25.79 -20.39 -18.77
C ASP A 174 24.31 -20.71 -18.50
N GLU A 175 23.73 -21.67 -19.22
CA GLU A 175 22.36 -22.13 -18.97
C GLU A 175 22.17 -22.71 -17.57
N LEU A 176 23.17 -23.44 -17.06
CA LEU A 176 23.13 -24.02 -15.72
C LEU A 176 23.30 -22.95 -14.64
N LEU A 177 24.20 -21.97 -14.84
CA LEU A 177 24.41 -20.87 -13.92
C LEU A 177 23.16 -19.97 -13.83
N GLN A 178 22.60 -19.57 -14.97
CA GLN A 178 21.35 -18.80 -15.02
C GLN A 178 20.19 -19.56 -14.38
N LEU A 179 20.08 -20.86 -14.62
CA LEU A 179 19.05 -21.67 -13.98
C LEU A 179 19.23 -21.70 -12.45
N GLY A 180 20.48 -21.80 -11.97
CA GLY A 180 20.79 -21.76 -10.54
C GLY A 180 20.30 -20.47 -9.87
N GLU A 181 20.58 -19.32 -10.49
CA GLU A 181 20.11 -18.02 -9.99
C GLU A 181 18.57 -17.95 -9.93
N GLN A 182 17.90 -18.41 -11.00
CA GLN A 182 16.45 -18.42 -11.07
C GLN A 182 15.81 -19.34 -10.01
N LEU A 183 16.36 -20.53 -9.82
CA LEU A 183 15.89 -21.47 -8.79
C LEU A 183 16.14 -20.94 -7.39
N ALA A 184 17.28 -20.30 -7.12
CA ALA A 184 17.57 -19.67 -5.83
C ALA A 184 16.55 -18.56 -5.52
N GLN A 185 16.25 -17.69 -6.50
CA GLN A 185 15.22 -16.65 -6.34
C GLN A 185 13.83 -17.24 -6.11
N ALA A 186 13.45 -18.29 -6.86
CA ALA A 186 12.16 -18.94 -6.71
C ALA A 186 12.03 -19.71 -5.38
N GLN A 187 13.13 -20.27 -4.86
CA GLN A 187 13.17 -20.93 -3.56
C GLN A 187 13.00 -19.94 -2.40
N GLN A 188 13.48 -18.69 -2.53
CA GLN A 188 13.19 -17.64 -1.55
C GLN A 188 11.70 -17.29 -1.49
N LEU A 189 11.01 -17.41 -2.63
CA LEU A 189 9.56 -17.22 -2.67
C LEU A 189 8.85 -18.34 -1.92
N ASP A 190 9.22 -19.61 -2.15
CA ASP A 190 8.64 -20.75 -1.44
C ASP A 190 9.67 -21.83 -1.04
N PRO A 191 10.26 -21.73 0.17
CA PRO A 191 11.22 -22.71 0.65
C PRO A 191 10.62 -24.11 0.88
N GLY A 192 9.29 -24.19 0.90
CA GLY A 192 8.50 -25.39 1.16
C GLY A 192 8.28 -26.28 -0.06
N ASP A 193 8.37 -25.74 -1.28
CA ASP A 193 7.96 -26.47 -2.49
C ASP A 193 8.92 -27.65 -2.77
N THR A 194 8.40 -28.86 -2.70
CA THR A 194 9.17 -30.10 -2.91
C THR A 194 9.68 -30.23 -4.34
N ARG A 195 8.94 -29.74 -5.33
CA ARG A 195 9.37 -29.76 -6.74
C ARG A 195 10.55 -28.82 -6.96
N MET A 196 10.56 -27.68 -6.26
CA MET A 196 11.68 -26.74 -6.27
C MET A 196 12.92 -27.41 -5.69
N ARG A 197 12.79 -28.11 -4.56
CA ARG A 197 13.89 -28.88 -3.96
C ARG A 197 14.42 -29.95 -4.92
N ASP A 198 13.53 -30.75 -5.52
CA ASP A 198 13.93 -31.79 -6.48
C ASP A 198 14.66 -31.20 -7.70
N ALA A 199 14.21 -30.05 -8.20
CA ALA A 199 14.87 -29.35 -9.31
C ALA A 199 16.26 -28.83 -8.92
N VAL A 200 16.38 -28.25 -7.71
CA VAL A 200 17.65 -27.79 -7.14
C VAL A 200 18.62 -28.95 -6.95
N ASP A 201 18.17 -30.07 -6.38
CA ASP A 201 19.01 -31.25 -6.14
C ASP A 201 19.56 -31.83 -7.46
N ARG A 202 18.71 -31.90 -8.50
CA ARG A 202 19.15 -32.34 -9.84
C ARG A 202 20.15 -31.37 -10.45
N LEU A 203 19.92 -30.06 -10.34
CA LEU A 203 20.84 -29.06 -10.85
C LEU A 203 22.20 -29.15 -10.13
N VAL A 204 22.20 -29.25 -8.79
CA VAL A 204 23.41 -29.40 -7.99
C VAL A 204 24.21 -30.64 -8.41
N ALA A 205 23.54 -31.78 -8.59
CA ALA A 205 24.21 -32.98 -9.08
C ALA A 205 24.90 -32.77 -10.44
N ILE A 206 24.25 -32.07 -11.37
CA ILE A 206 24.82 -31.75 -12.69
C ILE A 206 25.97 -30.75 -12.59
N LEU A 207 25.85 -29.72 -11.76
CA LEU A 207 26.90 -28.73 -11.53
C LEU A 207 28.17 -29.39 -10.96
N LEU A 208 28.01 -30.26 -9.96
CA LEU A 208 29.12 -30.98 -9.33
C LEU A 208 29.77 -31.97 -10.31
N LEU A 209 28.98 -32.72 -11.08
CA LEU A 209 29.50 -33.60 -12.13
C LEU A 209 30.36 -32.83 -13.13
N ARG A 210 29.85 -31.70 -13.64
CA ARG A 210 30.60 -30.87 -14.59
C ARG A 210 31.81 -30.20 -14.00
N ALA A 211 31.74 -29.74 -12.75
CA ALA A 211 32.89 -29.19 -12.07
C ALA A 211 34.02 -30.23 -12.00
N GLY A 212 33.70 -31.49 -11.67
CA GLY A 212 34.64 -32.60 -11.72
C GLY A 212 35.28 -32.79 -13.10
N GLU A 213 34.46 -32.82 -14.17
CA GLU A 213 34.98 -32.93 -15.53
C GLU A 213 35.90 -31.76 -15.93
N GLN A 214 35.62 -30.53 -15.47
CA GLN A 214 36.46 -29.38 -15.77
C GLN A 214 37.78 -29.42 -14.99
N ILE A 215 37.77 -29.90 -13.74
CA ILE A 215 38.99 -30.18 -12.98
C ILE A 215 39.84 -31.22 -13.72
N ASP A 216 39.23 -32.28 -14.24
CA ASP A 216 39.94 -33.34 -14.98
C ASP A 216 40.53 -32.82 -16.31
N ARG A 217 39.99 -31.73 -16.87
CA ARG A 217 40.51 -31.03 -18.07
C ARG A 217 41.47 -29.88 -17.73
N ASP A 218 41.78 -29.66 -16.45
CA ASP A 218 42.58 -28.55 -15.92
C ASP A 218 41.97 -27.14 -16.20
N ASP A 219 40.67 -27.07 -16.47
CA ASP A 219 39.92 -25.80 -16.57
C ASP A 219 39.36 -25.39 -15.21
N ARG A 220 40.26 -24.87 -14.36
CA ARG A 220 39.92 -24.51 -12.97
C ARG A 220 38.93 -23.36 -12.87
N ASN A 221 39.02 -22.38 -13.77
CA ASN A 221 38.11 -21.22 -13.76
C ASN A 221 36.66 -21.66 -14.00
N ALA A 222 36.43 -22.54 -14.98
CA ALA A 222 35.10 -23.08 -15.22
C ALA A 222 34.60 -23.95 -14.06
N ALA A 223 35.49 -24.76 -13.45
CA ALA A 223 35.15 -25.56 -12.28
C ALA A 223 34.76 -24.69 -11.08
N GLU A 224 35.51 -23.63 -10.76
CA GLU A 224 35.22 -22.72 -9.65
C GLU A 224 33.85 -22.04 -9.78
N ALA A 225 33.49 -21.59 -10.99
CA ALA A 225 32.20 -20.98 -11.25
C ALA A 225 31.04 -21.96 -10.96
N LEU A 226 31.18 -23.21 -11.41
CA LEU A 226 30.19 -24.28 -11.17
C LEU A 226 30.10 -24.66 -9.68
N LEU A 227 31.24 -24.78 -8.98
CA LEU A 227 31.27 -25.07 -7.55
C LEU A 227 30.67 -23.93 -6.71
N THR A 228 30.89 -22.69 -7.12
CA THR A 228 30.30 -21.51 -6.46
C THR A 228 28.77 -21.52 -6.59
N ALA A 229 28.25 -21.79 -7.79
CA ALA A 229 26.81 -21.93 -7.99
C ALA A 229 26.23 -23.10 -7.19
N ALA A 230 26.91 -24.26 -7.17
CA ALA A 230 26.50 -25.40 -6.38
C ALA A 230 26.48 -25.09 -4.88
N ARG A 231 27.44 -24.29 -4.38
CA ARG A 231 27.53 -23.86 -2.96
C ARG A 231 26.36 -22.99 -2.55
N GLN A 232 25.92 -22.09 -3.42
CA GLN A 232 24.78 -21.22 -3.13
C GLN A 232 23.48 -22.01 -2.97
N LEU A 233 23.33 -23.08 -3.76
CA LEU A 233 22.13 -23.92 -3.75
C LEU A 233 22.16 -24.99 -2.64
N ALA A 234 23.33 -25.59 -2.39
CA ALA A 234 23.50 -26.69 -1.44
C ALA A 234 24.84 -26.55 -0.67
N PRO A 235 24.92 -25.61 0.30
CA PRO A 235 26.18 -25.28 0.98
C PRO A 235 26.78 -26.44 1.78
N ASN A 236 25.96 -27.39 2.23
CA ASN A 236 26.37 -28.50 3.09
C ASN A 236 26.65 -29.80 2.34
N SER A 237 26.72 -29.78 1.00
CA SER A 237 26.99 -30.99 0.20
C SER A 237 28.37 -31.59 0.51
N ALA A 238 28.43 -32.90 0.73
CA ALA A 238 29.68 -33.62 0.94
C ALA A 238 30.57 -33.61 -0.32
N GLN A 239 29.96 -33.85 -1.49
CA GLN A 239 30.64 -33.83 -2.79
C GLN A 239 31.23 -32.46 -3.11
N LEU A 240 30.58 -31.38 -2.68
CA LEU A 240 31.11 -30.03 -2.85
C LEU A 240 32.43 -29.84 -2.09
N ARG A 241 32.53 -30.36 -0.86
CA ARG A 241 33.76 -30.30 -0.07
C ARG A 241 34.88 -31.13 -0.72
N GLU A 242 34.55 -32.30 -1.24
CA GLU A 242 35.52 -33.16 -1.94
C GLU A 242 36.09 -32.49 -3.20
N LEU A 243 35.22 -31.97 -4.07
CA LEU A 243 35.65 -31.29 -5.30
C LEU A 243 36.42 -29.99 -5.01
N GLN A 244 36.09 -29.30 -3.92
CA GLN A 244 36.86 -28.13 -3.48
C GLN A 244 38.28 -28.52 -3.06
N VAL A 245 38.49 -29.62 -2.35
CA VAL A 245 39.85 -30.08 -2.02
C VAL A 245 40.65 -30.41 -3.29
N ARG A 246 39.99 -31.00 -4.29
CA ARG A 246 40.62 -31.33 -5.58
C ARG A 246 41.03 -30.10 -6.37
N ILE A 247 40.27 -29.01 -6.33
CA ILE A 247 40.62 -27.76 -7.03
C ILE A 247 41.75 -27.00 -6.33
N ASP A 248 41.78 -27.06 -5.00
CA ASP A 248 42.79 -26.42 -4.16
C ASP A 248 44.14 -27.18 -4.18
N THR A 249 44.12 -28.48 -4.51
CA THR A 249 45.33 -29.32 -4.61
C THR A 249 45.89 -29.30 -6.03
N PRO A 250 47.08 -28.73 -6.29
CA PRO A 250 47.66 -28.72 -7.63
C PRO A 250 48.01 -30.16 -8.08
N ALA A 251 47.62 -30.50 -9.31
CA ALA A 251 47.98 -31.75 -9.97
C ALA A 251 49.52 -31.91 -9.99
N GLY A 252 50.07 -32.73 -9.10
CA GLY A 252 51.51 -32.93 -8.95
C GLY A 252 52.00 -33.14 -7.51
N GLN A 253 51.17 -32.89 -6.50
CA GLN A 253 51.48 -33.23 -5.10
C GLN A 253 50.54 -34.32 -4.60
N GLY A 254 50.81 -35.57 -5.02
CA GLY A 254 50.41 -36.74 -4.23
C GLY A 254 51.52 -37.06 -3.21
N PRO A 255 51.18 -37.62 -2.03
CA PRO A 255 52.18 -38.02 -1.03
C PRO A 255 53.18 -39.06 -1.54
#